data_AF-A0A6L3V5A4-F1
#
_entry.id   AF-A0A6L3V5A4-F1
#
_cell.length_a   1.000
_cell.length_b   1.000
_cell.length_c   1.000
_cell.angle_alpha   90.00
_cell.angle_beta   90.00
_cell.angle_gamma   90.00
#
_symmetry.space_group_name_H-M   'P 1'
#
loop_
_entity.id
_entity.type
_entity.pdbx_description
1 polymer ?
#
loop_
_entity_poly.entity_id
_entity_poly.type
_entity_poly.pdbx_seq_one_letter_code
_entity_poly.pdbx_strand_id
1 'polypeptide(L)' 'MNKYSMEQLLLRRINKTRDEMIQTAQKTGLNSLETIKQSQKLDRLIYLHLLHFSINKTNNCVGYPAS' A
#
# COMPACT_ATOMS: atom_id res chain seq x y z
N MET A 1 17.10 -0.98 16.05
CA MET A 1 16.09 -0.17 15.32
C MET A 1 14.77 -0.29 16.08
N ASN A 2 14.15 0.81 16.51
CA ASN A 2 12.90 0.77 17.27
C ASN A 2 11.72 0.39 16.35
N LYS A 3 10.72 -0.35 16.85
CA LYS A 3 9.48 -0.71 16.13
C LYS A 3 8.83 0.51 15.46
N TYR A 4 8.78 1.64 16.17
CA TYR A 4 8.23 2.89 15.65
C TYR A 4 8.99 3.45 14.45
N SER A 5 10.33 3.31 14.44
CA SER A 5 11.15 3.74 13.30
C SER A 5 10.93 2.86 12.05
N MET A 6 10.62 1.58 12.25
CA MET A 6 10.33 0.65 11.15
C MET A 6 8.96 0.92 10.53
N GLU A 7 7.95 1.21 11.37
CA GLU A 7 6.62 1.60 10.91
C GLU A 7 6.69 2.88 10.06
N GLN A 8 7.37 3.91 10.55
CA GLN A 8 7.55 5.16 9.82
C GLN A 8 8.30 4.97 8.48
N LEU A 9 9.32 4.11 8.46
CA LEU A 9 10.06 3.81 7.24
C LEU A 9 9.18 3.09 6.21
N LEU A 10 8.34 2.17 6.67
CA LEU A 10 7.37 1.48 5.81
C LEU A 10 6.30 2.44 5.27
N LEU A 11 5.75 3.32 6.11
CA LEU A 11 4.79 4.35 5.72
C LEU A 11 5.37 5.32 4.68
N ARG A 12 6.62 5.77 4.87
CA ARG A 12 7.32 6.58 3.87
C ARG A 12 7.44 5.87 2.53
N ARG A 13 7.72 4.56 2.56
CA ARG A 13 7.83 3.76 1.33
C ARG A 13 6.49 3.54 0.64
N ILE A 14 5.42 3.36 1.41
CA ILE A 14 4.04 3.30 0.89
C ILE A 14 3.70 4.61 0.16
N ASN A 15 3.93 5.76 0.81
CA ASN A 15 3.63 7.06 0.21
C ASN A 15 4.43 7.30 -1.07
N LYS A 16 5.73 7.00 -1.05
CA LYS A 16 6.59 7.13 -2.24
C LYS A 16 6.09 6.25 -3.40
N THR A 17 5.78 4.98 -3.13
CA THR A 17 5.28 4.07 -4.18
C THR A 17 3.89 4.47 -4.68
N ARG A 18 3.05 5.08 -3.82
CA ARG A 18 1.78 5.67 -4.26
C ARG A 18 2.00 6.81 -5.25
N ASP A 19 2.91 7.73 -4.95
CA ASP A 19 3.21 8.87 -5.82
C ASP A 19 3.80 8.41 -7.16
N GLU A 20 4.73 7.44 -7.13
CA GLU A 20 5.26 6.80 -8.34
C GLU A 20 4.14 6.17 -9.18
N MET A 21 3.17 5.50 -8.55
CA MET A 21 2.06 4.85 -9.27
C MET A 21 1.15 5.87 -9.92
N ILE A 22 0.81 6.96 -9.22
CA ILE A 22 -0.01 8.05 -9.74
C ILE A 22 0.67 8.69 -10.95
N GLN A 23 1.98 8.98 -10.86
CA GLN A 23 2.74 9.56 -11.97
C GLN A 23 2.78 8.61 -13.17
N THR A 24 3.00 7.32 -12.96
CA THR A 24 3.00 6.33 -14.04
C THR A 24 1.61 6.17 -14.66
N ALA A 25 0.54 6.18 -13.86
CA ALA A 25 -0.83 6.13 -14.35
C ALA A 25 -1.19 7.36 -15.19
N GLN A 26 -0.76 8.55 -14.77
CA GLN A 26 -0.93 9.78 -15.54
C GLN A 26 -0.21 9.73 -16.89
N LYS A 27 0.96 9.07 -16.96
CA LYS A 27 1.77 8.99 -18.17
C LYS A 27 1.35 7.86 -19.13
N THR A 28 0.98 6.70 -18.59
CA THR A 28 0.82 5.46 -19.37
C THR A 28 -0.60 4.88 -19.31
N GLY A 29 -1.46 5.46 -18.47
CA GLY A 29 -2.80 4.96 -18.21
C GLY A 29 -2.87 3.94 -17.07
N LEU A 30 -4.08 3.74 -16.55
CA LEU A 30 -4.34 2.83 -15.42
C LEU A 30 -4.14 1.35 -15.77
N ASN A 31 -4.41 1.00 -17.03
CA ASN A 31 -4.33 -0.39 -17.52
C ASN A 31 -2.94 -0.76 -18.04
N SER A 32 -1.96 0.14 -17.92
CA SER A 32 -0.60 -0.18 -18.35
C SER A 32 0.01 -1.23 -17.42
N LEU A 33 0.85 -2.09 -17.99
CA LEU A 33 1.57 -3.10 -17.22
C LEU A 33 2.43 -2.45 -16.11
N GLU A 34 2.96 -1.25 -16.34
CA GLU A 34 3.75 -0.51 -15.36
C GLU A 34 2.88 -0.06 -14.18
N THR A 35 1.71 0.54 -14.44
CA THR A 35 0.78 0.96 -13.39
C THR A 35 0.29 -0.23 -12.58
N ILE A 36 -0.03 -1.36 -13.24
CA ILE A 36 -0.46 -2.59 -12.57
C ILE A 36 0.65 -3.18 -11.70
N LYS A 37 1.91 -3.17 -12.16
CA LYS A 37 3.04 -3.63 -11.33
C LYS A 37 3.22 -2.75 -10.09
N GLN A 38 3.01 -1.44 -10.24
CA GLN A 38 3.10 -0.52 -9.12
C GLN A 38 1.95 -0.69 -8.13
N SER A 39 0.73 -0.95 -8.58
CA SER A 39 -0.40 -1.25 -7.68
C SER A 39 -0.15 -2.50 -6.85
N GLN A 40 0.28 -3.60 -7.49
CA GLN A 40 0.63 -4.84 -6.79
C GLN A 40 1.74 -4.64 -5.74
N LYS A 41 2.75 -3.82 -6.07
CA LYS A 41 3.82 -3.47 -5.13
C LYS A 41 3.29 -2.66 -3.96
N LEU A 42 2.41 -1.69 -4.21
CA LEU A 42 1.79 -0.86 -3.19
C LEU A 42 0.93 -1.70 -2.24
N ASP A 43 0.10 -2.60 -2.79
CA ASP A 43 -0.74 -3.52 -2.01
C ASP A 43 0.09 -4.40 -1.09
N ARG A 44 1.23 -4.92 -1.58
CA ARG A 44 2.15 -5.71 -0.74
C ARG A 44 2.70 -4.91 0.44
N LEU A 45 3.05 -3.64 0.24
CA LEU A 45 3.55 -2.77 1.31
C LEU A 45 2.45 -2.46 2.34
N ILE A 46 1.22 -2.20 1.88
CA ILE A 46 0.06 -1.98 2.74
C ILE A 46 -0.23 -3.25 3.55
N TYR A 47 -0.22 -4.41 2.92
CA TYR A 47 -0.40 -5.70 3.59
C TYR A 47 0.65 -5.92 4.69
N LEU A 48 1.93 -5.67 4.41
CA LEU A 48 3.00 -5.76 5.41
C LEU A 48 2.78 -4.79 6.57
N HIS A 49 2.30 -3.58 6.28
CA HIS A 49 1.98 -2.61 7.31
C HIS A 49 0.84 -3.11 8.21
N LEU A 50 -0.24 -3.61 7.60
CA LEU A 50 -1.37 -4.16 8.33
C LEU A 50 -0.96 -5.35 9.20
N LEU A 51 -0.19 -6.29 8.64
CA LEU A 51 0.26 -7.50 9.32
C LEU A 51 1.15 -7.22 10.53
N HIS A 52 2.08 -6.25 10.43
CA HIS A 52 3.08 -6.04 11.48
C HIS A 52 2.73 -4.91 12.47
N PHE A 53 1.89 -3.96 12.06
CA PHE A 53 1.63 -2.74 12.85
C PHE A 53 0.15 -2.51 13.17
N SER A 54 -0.79 -3.09 12.42
CA SER A 54 -2.22 -2.80 12.59
C SER A 54 -3.02 -3.82 13.42
N ILE A 55 -2.40 -4.90 13.92
CA ILE A 55 -3.08 -5.97 14.68
C ILE A 55 -3.75 -5.50 16.00
N ASN A 56 -3.52 -4.26 16.45
CA ASN A 56 -4.18 -3.70 17.64
C ASN A 56 -5.35 -2.74 17.37
N LYS A 57 -5.89 -2.69 16.14
CA LYS A 57 -7.12 -1.95 15.81
C LYS A 57 -8.20 -2.86 15.21
N THR A 58 -8.50 -3.98 15.87
CA THR A 58 -9.73 -4.73 15.54
C THR A 58 -10.92 -4.01 16.13
N ASN A 59 -11.69 -3.36 15.26
CA ASN A 59 -13.16 -3.32 15.20
C ASN A 59 -13.57 -2.47 14.00
N ASN A 60 -13.47 -3.05 12.80
CA ASN A 60 -14.34 -2.82 11.64
C ASN A 60 -13.66 -3.42 10.40
N CYS A 61 -13.67 -4.75 10.32
CA CYS A 61 -13.57 -5.44 9.05
C CYS A 61 -14.85 -5.13 8.27
N VAL A 62 -14.83 -4.09 7.44
CA VAL A 62 -15.84 -3.90 6.41
C VAL A 62 -15.55 -4.97 5.37
N GLY A 63 -16.29 -6.07 5.43
CA GLY A 63 -16.30 -7.06 4.36
C GLY A 63 -16.68 -6.36 3.06
N TYR A 64 -15.92 -6.59 2.00
CA TYR A 64 -16.43 -6.31 0.66
C TYR A 64 -17.57 -7.30 0.41
N PRO A 65 -18.82 -6.83 0.20
CA PRO A 65 -19.86 -7.73 -0.27
C PRO A 65 -19.47 -8.22 -1.66
N ALA A 66 -19.34 -9.54 -1.80
CA ALA A 66 -19.32 -10.17 -3.12
C ALA A 66 -20.65 -9.84 -3.79
N SER A 67 -20.57 -9.18 -4.95
CA SER A 67 -21.71 -8.97 -5.85
C SER A 67 -21.97 -10.25 -6.64
#